data_AF-T0GSS2-F1
#
_entry.id   AF-T0GSS2-F1
#
_cell.length_a   1.000
_cell.length_b   1.000
_cell.length_c   1.000
_cell.angle_alpha   90.00
_cell.angle_beta   90.00
_cell.angle_gamma   90.00
#
_symmetry.space_group_name_H-M   'P 1'
#
loop_
_entity.id
_entity.type
_entity.pdbx_description
1 polymer ?
#
loop_
_entity_poly.entity_id
_entity_poly.type
_entity_poly.pdbx_seq_one_letter_code
_entity_poly.pdbx_strand_id
1 'polypeptide(L)'
;MNFTESEDLSFSKETSETTLSKNGYSSLSLEEKDRIRKEVIQRLKSFADRFPNNSLIPRELTKKQEDKRKKDEERMFEIRMALLEGREVVRPEMEFYLDSKIKKTEDMVEILEYSMKFFQDSRKNDQGSSLKLMEERLVSLRKSTEELVVAKKKLEIP
;
A
#
# COMPACT_ATOMS: atom_id res chain seq x y z
N MET A 1 -20.15 19.79 5.29
CA MET A 1 -19.98 18.32 5.20
C MET A 1 -18.80 17.95 6.06
N ASN A 2 -19.02 17.17 7.11
CA ASN A 2 -17.99 16.82 8.09
C ASN A 2 -17.19 15.64 7.56
N PHE A 3 -15.91 15.86 7.27
CA PHE A 3 -14.96 14.79 7.01
C PHE A 3 -14.47 14.25 8.35
N THR A 4 -15.07 13.17 8.81
CA THR A 4 -14.54 12.36 9.92
C THR A 4 -13.48 11.41 9.36
N GLU A 5 -12.21 11.82 9.40
CA GLU A 5 -11.09 10.88 9.36
C GLU A 5 -10.98 10.24 10.75
N SER A 6 -11.55 9.04 10.91
CA SER A 6 -11.40 8.23 12.11
C SER A 6 -11.62 6.76 11.76
N GLU A 7 -10.58 6.08 11.31
CA GLU A 7 -10.42 4.64 11.59
C GLU A 7 -8.97 4.38 12.00
N ASP A 8 -8.80 4.39 13.32
CA ASP A 8 -7.69 3.78 14.05
C ASP A 8 -7.54 2.31 13.63
N LEU A 9 -6.38 1.95 13.08
CA LEU A 9 -5.90 0.57 13.12
C LEU A 9 -4.96 0.44 14.31
N SER A 10 -5.52 0.15 15.47
CA SER A 10 -4.77 -0.29 16.65
C SER A 10 -4.30 -1.72 16.44
N PHE A 11 -3.07 -1.87 15.92
CA PHE A 11 -2.40 -3.16 15.86
C PHE A 11 -1.95 -3.56 17.27
N SER A 12 -2.78 -4.31 17.98
CA SER A 12 -2.43 -4.84 19.30
C SER A 12 -1.63 -6.12 19.16
N LYS A 13 -0.30 -5.94 19.24
CA LYS A 13 0.65 -6.66 20.12
C LYS A 13 0.72 -8.19 20.03
N GLU A 14 1.77 -8.69 19.36
CA GLU A 14 2.73 -9.68 19.91
C GLU A 14 3.92 -9.92 18.94
N THR A 15 4.89 -9.01 18.93
CA THR A 15 6.30 -9.31 18.66
C THR A 15 7.13 -8.26 19.38
N SER A 16 7.98 -8.70 20.29
CA SER A 16 8.84 -7.88 21.14
C SER A 16 9.72 -6.92 20.32
N GLU A 17 9.79 -5.68 20.81
CA GLU A 17 10.80 -4.64 20.52
C GLU A 17 10.91 -4.12 19.08
N THR A 18 10.00 -3.21 18.72
CA THR A 18 10.31 -1.78 18.44
C THR A 18 9.00 -1.11 18.04
N THR A 19 8.19 -0.72 19.03
CA THR A 19 7.05 0.18 18.79
C THR A 19 7.58 1.61 18.71
N LEU A 20 8.20 1.96 17.58
CA LEU A 20 8.39 3.36 17.23
C LEU A 20 7.00 3.93 16.95
N SER A 21 6.44 4.62 17.95
CA SER A 21 5.31 5.53 17.76
C SER A 21 5.58 6.41 16.52
N LYS A 22 4.54 6.78 15.77
CA LYS A 22 4.64 7.59 14.54
C LYS A 22 5.47 8.87 14.73
N ASN A 23 5.56 9.37 15.97
CA ASN A 23 6.38 10.51 16.36
C ASN A 23 7.87 10.17 16.53
N GLY A 24 8.20 8.95 16.94
CA GLY A 24 9.56 8.49 17.19
C GLY A 24 10.37 8.25 15.92
N TYR A 25 9.76 7.73 14.84
CA TYR A 25 10.48 7.51 13.57
C TYR A 25 10.88 8.84 12.92
N SER A 26 10.00 9.84 12.99
CA SER A 26 10.25 11.17 12.45
C SER A 26 11.43 11.87 13.14
N SER A 27 11.59 11.66 14.46
CA SER A 27 12.70 12.21 15.25
C SER A 27 14.05 11.49 15.10
N LEU A 28 14.10 10.35 14.41
CA LEU A 28 15.37 9.62 14.19
C LEU A 28 16.31 10.37 13.25
N SER A 29 17.61 10.17 13.47
CA SER A 29 18.66 10.59 12.55
C SER A 29 18.54 9.85 11.20
N LEU A 30 19.17 10.41 10.16
CA LEU A 30 19.22 9.75 8.84
C LEU A 30 19.91 8.37 8.92
N GLU A 31 20.96 8.25 9.73
CA GLU A 31 21.69 7.01 9.94
C GLU A 31 20.83 5.93 10.60
N GLU A 32 20.04 6.29 11.61
CA GLU A 32 19.11 5.35 12.26
C GLU A 32 17.98 4.93 11.32
N LYS A 33 17.43 5.86 10.54
CA LYS A 33 16.42 5.57 9.51
C LYS A 33 16.96 4.59 8.47
N ASP A 34 18.19 4.80 8.00
CA ASP A 34 18.84 3.91 7.05
C ASP A 34 19.14 2.53 7.64
N ARG A 35 19.55 2.46 8.91
CA ARG A 35 19.74 1.17 9.60
C ARG A 35 18.45 0.38 9.67
N ILE A 36 17.35 1.01 10.11
CA ILE A 36 16.02 0.38 10.19
C ILE A 36 15.55 -0.07 8.80
N ARG A 37 15.72 0.78 7.78
CA ARG A 37 15.35 0.44 6.40
C ARG A 37 16.05 -0.84 5.94
N LYS A 38 17.38 -0.92 6.09
CA LYS A 38 18.17 -2.08 5.70
C LYS A 38 17.77 -3.34 6.47
N GLU A 39 17.54 -3.21 7.77
CA GLU A 39 17.11 -4.32 8.61
C GLU A 39 15.75 -4.88 8.19
N VAL A 40 14.77 -4.01 7.92
CA VAL A 40 13.44 -4.42 7.43
C VAL A 40 13.55 -5.12 6.08
N ILE A 41 14.33 -4.57 5.15
CA ILE A 41 14.57 -5.19 3.83
C ILE A 41 15.19 -6.57 3.98
N GLN A 42 16.19 -6.71 4.85
CA GLN A 42 16.84 -8.00 5.09
C GLN A 42 15.87 -9.04 5.68
N ARG A 43 15.05 -8.64 6.67
CA ARG A 43 14.05 -9.51 7.29
C ARG A 43 12.97 -9.95 6.29
N LEU A 44 12.57 -9.07 5.38
CA LEU A 44 11.51 -9.33 4.40
C LEU A 44 12.01 -9.91 3.07
N LYS A 45 13.31 -10.14 2.90
CA LYS A 45 13.90 -10.58 1.63
C LYS A 45 13.21 -11.80 1.01
N SER A 46 13.02 -12.86 1.80
CA SER A 46 12.36 -14.09 1.33
C SER A 46 10.90 -13.89 0.93
N PHE A 47 10.22 -12.91 1.55
CA PHE A 47 8.87 -12.52 1.19
C PHE A 47 8.89 -11.69 -0.10
N ALA A 48 9.79 -10.72 -0.20
CA ALA A 48 9.99 -9.90 -1.39
C ALA A 48 10.32 -10.71 -2.65
N ASP A 49 11.06 -11.82 -2.50
CA ASP A 49 11.39 -12.76 -3.57
C ASP A 49 10.16 -13.53 -4.09
N ARG A 50 9.14 -13.76 -3.24
CA ARG A 50 7.87 -14.38 -3.64
C ARG A 50 6.96 -13.42 -4.41
N PHE A 51 7.13 -12.13 -4.20
CA PHE A 51 6.30 -11.05 -4.73
C PHE A 51 7.16 -10.03 -5.48
N PRO A 52 7.82 -10.42 -6.58
CA PRO A 52 8.83 -9.58 -7.25
C PRO A 52 8.26 -8.25 -7.78
N ASN A 53 6.97 -8.24 -8.12
CA ASN A 53 6.29 -7.08 -8.72
C ASN A 53 5.48 -6.27 -7.71
N ASN A 54 5.42 -6.68 -6.45
CA ASN A 54 4.61 -6.01 -5.44
C ASN A 54 5.35 -4.80 -4.85
N SER A 55 4.78 -3.62 -5.08
CA SER A 55 5.40 -2.35 -4.71
C SER A 55 5.30 -2.04 -3.21
N LEU A 56 4.44 -2.73 -2.47
CA LEU A 56 4.21 -2.51 -1.05
C LEU A 56 5.25 -3.22 -0.17
N ILE A 57 5.97 -4.19 -0.73
CA ILE A 57 6.96 -4.95 0.03
C ILE A 57 8.32 -4.25 -0.08
N PRO A 58 8.92 -3.84 1.06
CA PRO A 58 10.24 -3.22 1.09
C PRO A 58 11.31 -4.10 0.44
N ARG A 59 12.11 -3.50 -0.43
CA ARG A 59 13.24 -4.14 -1.10
C ARG A 59 14.33 -3.12 -1.43
N GLU A 60 15.54 -3.59 -1.69
CA GLU A 60 16.58 -2.73 -2.24
C GLU A 60 16.19 -2.29 -3.65
N LEU A 61 16.37 -1.01 -3.92
CA LEU A 61 16.13 -0.41 -5.23
C LEU A 61 17.44 0.12 -5.77
N THR A 62 17.61 0.06 -7.08
CA THR A 62 18.69 0.79 -7.75
C THR A 62 18.43 2.29 -7.67
N LYS A 63 19.48 3.12 -7.73
CA LYS A 63 19.35 4.59 -7.73
C LYS A 63 18.34 5.09 -8.77
N LYS A 64 18.34 4.49 -9.97
CA LYS A 64 17.38 4.82 -11.04
C LYS A 64 15.92 4.52 -10.63
N GLN A 65 15.68 3.43 -9.90
CA GLN A 65 14.35 3.08 -9.40
C GLN A 65 13.94 3.98 -8.24
N GLU A 66 14.86 4.35 -7.36
CA GLU A 66 14.59 5.31 -6.28
C GLU A 66 14.21 6.69 -6.84
N ASP A 67 14.99 7.19 -7.81
CA ASP A 67 14.72 8.46 -8.48
C ASP A 67 13.36 8.43 -9.20
N LYS A 68 13.03 7.32 -9.87
CA LYS A 68 11.72 7.13 -10.49
C LYS A 68 10.61 7.14 -9.44
N ARG A 69 10.75 6.37 -8.35
CA ARG A 69 9.76 6.29 -7.28
C ARG A 69 9.49 7.67 -6.67
N LYS A 70 10.55 8.45 -6.41
CA LYS A 70 10.42 9.80 -5.88
C LYS A 70 9.64 10.72 -6.84
N LYS A 71 9.96 10.68 -8.13
CA LYS A 71 9.22 11.44 -9.16
C LYS A 71 7.76 11.01 -9.27
N ASP A 72 7.50 9.71 -9.22
CA ASP A 72 6.14 9.17 -9.26
C ASP A 72 5.35 9.58 -7.99
N GLU A 73 5.99 9.64 -6.82
CA GLU A 73 5.40 10.13 -5.56
C GLU A 73 5.06 11.63 -5.62
N GLU A 74 5.98 12.45 -6.13
CA GLU A 74 5.77 13.90 -6.36
C GLU A 74 4.62 14.12 -7.34
N ARG A 75 4.62 13.41 -8.48
CA ARG A 75 3.54 13.45 -9.48
C ARG A 75 2.19 13.06 -8.88
N MET A 76 2.13 11.99 -8.10
CA MET A 76 0.93 11.57 -7.38
C MET A 76 0.45 12.59 -6.35
N PHE A 77 1.36 13.35 -5.73
CA PHE A 77 0.99 14.42 -4.81
C PHE A 77 0.35 15.60 -5.55
N GLU A 78 0.95 16.06 -6.65
CA GLU A 78 0.43 17.16 -7.46
C GLU A 78 -0.98 16.87 -8.00
N ILE A 79 -1.20 15.67 -8.54
CA ILE A 79 -2.52 15.27 -9.05
C ILE A 79 -3.56 15.27 -7.92
N ARG A 80 -3.20 14.75 -6.72
CA ARG A 80 -4.11 14.77 -5.57
C ARG A 80 -4.48 16.19 -5.14
N MET A 81 -3.50 17.10 -5.12
CA MET A 81 -3.75 18.50 -4.78
C MET A 81 -4.69 19.16 -5.79
N ALA A 82 -4.46 18.94 -7.09
CA ALA A 82 -5.34 19.45 -8.14
C ALA A 82 -6.79 18.94 -7.97
N LEU A 83 -6.98 17.64 -7.73
CA LEU A 83 -8.31 17.06 -7.50
C LEU A 83 -9.00 17.62 -6.25
N LEU A 84 -8.27 17.81 -5.16
CA LEU A 84 -8.80 18.39 -3.92
C LEU A 84 -9.23 19.85 -4.11
N GLU A 85 -8.51 20.59 -4.93
CA GLU A 85 -8.81 21.99 -5.28
C GLU A 85 -9.87 22.11 -6.39
N GLY A 86 -10.39 21.00 -6.91
CA GLY A 86 -11.35 20.98 -8.02
C GLY A 86 -10.76 21.44 -9.35
N ARG A 87 -9.42 21.46 -9.49
CA ARG A 87 -8.74 21.79 -10.73
C ARG A 87 -8.83 20.64 -11.72
N GLU A 88 -8.88 20.98 -13.01
CA GLU A 88 -8.84 20.01 -14.09
C GLU A 88 -7.46 19.32 -14.14
N VAL A 89 -7.48 17.99 -14.26
CA VAL A 89 -6.29 17.16 -14.42
C VAL A 89 -6.30 16.64 -15.85
N VAL A 90 -5.25 16.94 -16.60
CA VAL A 90 -5.14 16.50 -18.00
C VAL A 90 -5.13 14.97 -18.08
N ARG A 91 -5.70 14.43 -19.16
CA ARG A 91 -5.92 12.99 -19.33
C ARG A 91 -4.70 12.11 -19.03
N PRO A 92 -3.47 12.38 -19.51
CA PRO A 92 -2.31 11.54 -19.20
C PRO A 92 -1.96 11.48 -17.70
N GLU A 93 -2.22 12.57 -16.96
CA GLU A 93 -2.01 12.62 -15.51
C GLU A 93 -3.10 11.84 -14.77
N MET A 94 -4.35 11.96 -15.22
CA MET A 94 -5.45 11.17 -14.65
C MET A 94 -5.25 9.67 -14.91
N GLU A 95 -4.82 9.27 -16.10
CA GLU A 95 -4.51 7.88 -16.43
C GLU A 95 -3.41 7.33 -15.51
N PHE A 96 -2.31 8.06 -15.35
CA PHE A 96 -1.24 7.69 -14.41
C PHE A 96 -1.73 7.55 -12.96
N TYR A 97 -2.60 8.47 -12.52
CA TYR A 97 -3.17 8.41 -11.18
C TYR A 97 -4.02 7.16 -10.97
N LEU A 98 -4.92 6.87 -11.90
CA LEU A 98 -5.77 5.67 -11.83
C LEU A 98 -4.96 4.39 -11.91
N ASP A 99 -3.96 4.31 -12.80
CA ASP A 99 -3.07 3.16 -12.90
C ASP A 99 -2.29 2.91 -11.61
N SER A 100 -1.79 3.98 -11.00
CA SER A 100 -1.10 3.89 -9.71
C SER A 100 -2.01 3.40 -8.59
N LYS A 101 -3.30 3.80 -8.59
CA LYS A 101 -4.29 3.32 -7.62
C LYS A 101 -4.67 1.86 -7.86
N ILE A 102 -4.90 1.47 -9.11
CA ILE A 102 -5.19 0.10 -9.51
C ILE A 102 -4.05 -0.81 -9.05
N LYS A 103 -2.81 -0.47 -9.43
CA LYS A 103 -1.62 -1.25 -9.04
C LYS A 103 -1.49 -1.39 -7.53
N LYS A 104 -1.75 -0.32 -6.77
CA LYS A 104 -1.73 -0.36 -5.31
C LYS A 104 -2.78 -1.32 -4.75
N THR A 105 -3.99 -1.32 -5.31
CA THR A 105 -5.04 -2.25 -4.87
C THR A 105 -4.73 -3.70 -5.23
N GLU A 106 -4.19 -3.95 -6.42
CA GLU A 106 -3.73 -5.28 -6.85
C GLU A 106 -2.63 -5.81 -5.91
N ASP A 107 -1.69 -4.96 -5.53
CA ASP A 107 -0.62 -5.32 -4.59
C ASP A 107 -1.15 -5.67 -3.19
N MET A 108 -2.18 -4.96 -2.72
CA MET A 108 -2.84 -5.30 -1.45
C MET A 108 -3.58 -6.63 -1.52
N VAL A 109 -4.29 -6.87 -2.63
CA VAL A 109 -5.02 -8.12 -2.88
C VAL A 109 -4.05 -9.30 -2.88
N GLU A 110 -2.94 -9.20 -3.61
CA GLU A 110 -1.94 -10.27 -3.71
C GLU A 110 -1.40 -10.70 -2.33
N ILE A 111 -1.06 -9.72 -1.47
CA ILE A 111 -0.59 -9.98 -0.10
C ILE A 111 -1.69 -10.63 0.75
N LEU A 112 -2.92 -10.09 0.71
CA LEU A 112 -4.03 -10.60 1.51
C LEU A 112 -4.40 -12.03 1.11
N GLU A 113 -4.45 -12.35 -0.18
CA GLU A 113 -4.74 -13.70 -0.67
C GLU A 113 -3.67 -14.70 -0.22
N TYR A 114 -2.39 -14.31 -0.27
CA TYR A 114 -1.32 -15.16 0.23
C TYR A 114 -1.45 -15.40 1.74
N SER A 115 -1.66 -14.33 2.51
CA SER A 115 -1.84 -14.42 3.95
C SER A 115 -3.04 -15.30 4.30
N MET A 116 -4.18 -15.16 3.61
CA MET A 116 -5.36 -16.00 3.83
C MET A 116 -5.07 -17.48 3.61
N LYS A 117 -4.41 -17.84 2.51
CA LYS A 117 -4.01 -19.23 2.24
C LYS A 117 -3.13 -19.77 3.36
N PHE A 118 -2.14 -18.99 3.79
CA PHE A 118 -1.27 -19.36 4.90
C PHE A 118 -2.05 -19.58 6.22
N PHE A 119 -3.01 -18.71 6.55
CA PHE A 119 -3.84 -18.86 7.74
C PHE A 119 -4.73 -20.10 7.69
N GLN A 120 -5.37 -20.37 6.54
CA GLN A 120 -6.20 -21.55 6.31
C GLN A 120 -5.39 -22.85 6.47
N ASP A 121 -4.18 -22.89 5.90
CA ASP A 121 -3.29 -24.04 5.98
C ASP A 121 -2.77 -24.29 7.40
N SER A 122 -2.66 -23.23 8.22
CA SER A 122 -2.10 -23.31 9.58
C SER A 122 -3.03 -23.94 10.64
N ARG A 123 -4.29 -24.25 10.30
CA ARG A 123 -5.31 -24.93 11.15
C ARG A 123 -5.25 -24.60 12.66
N LYS A 124 -5.13 -23.32 13.03
CA LYS A 124 -5.32 -22.89 14.42
C LYS A 124 -6.79 -22.51 14.62
N ASN A 125 -7.47 -23.17 15.55
CA ASN A 125 -8.92 -23.08 15.80
C ASN A 125 -9.45 -21.69 16.20
N ASP A 126 -8.58 -20.67 16.35
CA ASP A 126 -8.92 -19.33 16.85
C ASP A 126 -8.80 -18.20 15.81
N GLN A 127 -8.64 -18.54 14.52
CA GLN A 127 -8.41 -17.56 13.44
C GLN A 127 -9.68 -17.13 12.68
N GLY A 128 -10.87 -17.60 13.10
CA GLY A 128 -12.12 -17.38 12.36
C GLY A 128 -12.51 -15.91 12.19
N SER A 129 -12.27 -15.07 13.20
CA SER A 129 -12.54 -13.62 13.13
C SER A 129 -11.56 -12.88 12.21
N SER A 130 -10.26 -13.16 12.33
CA SER A 130 -9.21 -12.60 11.48
C SER A 130 -9.42 -12.95 10.01
N LEU A 131 -9.76 -14.22 9.73
CA LEU A 131 -10.00 -14.70 8.37
C LEU A 131 -11.23 -14.02 7.75
N LYS A 132 -12.31 -13.87 8.51
CA LYS A 132 -13.51 -13.14 8.05
C LYS A 132 -13.21 -11.67 7.76
N LEU A 133 -12.44 -10.99 8.61
CA LEU A 133 -12.01 -9.61 8.37
C LEU A 133 -11.18 -9.48 7.09
N MET A 134 -10.28 -10.43 6.84
CA MET A 134 -9.48 -10.46 5.62
C MET A 134 -10.34 -10.69 4.38
N GLU A 135 -11.34 -11.57 4.44
CA GLU A 135 -12.31 -11.81 3.36
C GLU A 135 -13.12 -10.55 3.05
N GLU A 136 -13.67 -9.88 4.06
CA GLU A 136 -14.42 -8.63 3.89
C GLU A 136 -13.54 -7.55 3.24
N ARG A 137 -12.28 -7.44 3.69
CA ARG A 137 -11.32 -6.51 3.11
C ARG A 137 -10.99 -6.84 1.66
N LEU A 138 -10.83 -8.12 1.33
CA LEU A 138 -10.57 -8.60 -0.03
C LEU A 138 -11.71 -8.23 -0.99
N VAL A 139 -12.96 -8.45 -0.56
CA VAL A 139 -14.16 -8.09 -1.33
C VAL A 139 -14.21 -6.58 -1.57
N SER A 140 -13.96 -5.78 -0.53
CA SER A 140 -13.92 -4.32 -0.64
C SER A 140 -12.84 -3.83 -1.61
N LEU A 141 -11.63 -4.40 -1.55
CA LEU A 141 -10.53 -4.03 -2.44
C LEU A 141 -10.85 -4.38 -3.89
N ARG A 142 -11.34 -5.58 -4.17
CA ARG A 142 -11.70 -5.99 -5.54
C ARG A 142 -12.76 -5.08 -6.16
N LYS A 143 -13.80 -4.74 -5.39
CA LYS A 143 -14.81 -3.78 -5.83
C LYS A 143 -14.20 -2.40 -6.13
N SER A 144 -13.32 -1.91 -5.26
CA SER A 144 -12.62 -0.63 -5.50
C SER A 144 -11.75 -0.68 -6.76
N THR A 145 -11.05 -1.79 -7.01
CA THR A 145 -10.26 -1.99 -8.24
C THR A 145 -11.16 -1.95 -9.49
N GLU A 146 -12.30 -2.64 -9.47
CA GLU A 146 -13.27 -2.64 -10.56
C GLU A 146 -13.79 -1.22 -10.86
N GLU A 147 -14.14 -0.44 -9.82
CA GLU A 147 -14.56 0.95 -9.97
C GLU A 147 -13.47 1.82 -10.61
N LEU A 148 -12.21 1.64 -10.20
CA LEU A 148 -11.06 2.35 -10.80
C LEU A 148 -10.84 1.97 -12.26
N VAL A 149 -10.96 0.68 -12.60
CA VAL A 149 -10.84 0.20 -13.99
C VAL A 149 -11.97 0.78 -14.85
N VAL A 150 -13.19 0.83 -14.33
CA VAL A 150 -14.32 1.47 -15.04
C VAL A 150 -14.08 2.97 -15.21
N ALA A 151 -13.59 3.67 -14.19
CA ALA A 151 -13.24 5.08 -14.27
C ALA A 151 -12.16 5.33 -15.34
N LYS A 152 -11.13 4.47 -15.40
CA LYS A 152 -10.08 4.57 -16.42
C LYS A 152 -10.64 4.38 -17.82
N LYS A 153 -11.47 3.36 -18.05
CA LYS A 153 -12.11 3.11 -19.36
C LYS A 153 -12.95 4.31 -19.83
N LYS A 154 -13.58 5.04 -18.92
CA LYS A 154 -14.34 6.25 -19.27
C LYS A 154 -13.46 7.40 -19.79
N LEU A 155 -12.16 7.42 -19.48
CA LEU A 155 -11.23 8.39 -20.05
C LEU A 155 -10.89 8.12 -21.52
N GLU A 156 -11.11 6.89 -21.98
CA GLU A 156 -10.84 6.48 -23.36
C GLU A 156 -11.99 6.86 -24.31
N ILE A 157 -13.14 7.25 -23.76
CA ILE A 157 -14.29 7.73 -24.52
C ILE A 157 -14.01 9.18 -24.95
N PRO A 158 -14.06 9.51 -26.26
CA PRO A 158 -13.77 10.85 -26.78
C PRO A 158 -14.70 11.95 -26.25
#